data_AF-A0A661TMU3-F1
#
_entry.id   AF-A0A661TMU3-F1
#
_cell.length_a   1.000
_cell.length_b   1.000
_cell.length_c   1.000
_cell.angle_alpha   90.00
_cell.angle_beta   90.00
_cell.angle_gamma   90.00
#
_symmetry.space_group_name_H-M   'P 1'
#
loop_
_entity.id
_entity.type
_entity.pdbx_description
1 polymer ?
#
loop_
_entity_poly.entity_id
_entity_poly.type
_entity_poly.pdbx_seq_one_letter_code
_entity_poly.pdbx_strand_id
1 'polypeptide(L)'
;AIPIIFFISFLGVIYFLLPEIGNFQEFKKRLSEKESFLQEKEKEFLNLQKITTQLEFYQENLEKINTALPKEISLANLLNFFQDKTSSSGLIVKGITQVTPLQPKVEKGEKVKTPLKPYYFNLNLIGSLASFEKFLKTLETSARFFEVENIAIENISQKESEETLLEFNLTVKVYSYQ
;
A
#
# COMPACT_ATOMS: atom_id res chain seq x y z
N ALA A 1 -50.97 -11.15 -73.07
CA ALA A 1 -51.34 -10.58 -71.76
C ALA A 1 -50.98 -11.50 -70.59
N ILE A 2 -51.33 -12.79 -70.63
CA ILE A 2 -51.09 -13.78 -69.56
C ILE A 2 -49.62 -13.85 -69.05
N PRO A 3 -48.57 -13.91 -69.90
CA PRO A 3 -47.19 -14.02 -69.40
C PRO A 3 -46.69 -12.75 -68.69
N ILE A 4 -47.23 -11.58 -69.05
CA ILE A 4 -46.87 -10.29 -68.44
C ILE A 4 -47.44 -10.20 -67.02
N ILE A 5 -48.66 -10.71 -66.80
CA ILE A 5 -49.31 -10.74 -65.49
C ILE A 5 -48.55 -11.65 -64.52
N PHE A 6 -48.08 -12.81 -64.98
CA PHE A 6 -47.24 -13.70 -64.17
C PHE A 6 -45.90 -13.06 -63.78
N PHE A 7 -45.27 -12.33 -64.71
CA PHE A 7 -44.01 -11.64 -64.43
C PHE A 7 -44.17 -10.53 -63.39
N ILE A 8 -45.26 -9.75 -63.48
CA ILE A 8 -45.60 -8.70 -62.51
C ILE A 8 -45.92 -9.31 -61.14
N SER A 9 -46.68 -10.40 -61.10
CA SER A 9 -46.98 -11.13 -59.86
C SER A 9 -45.71 -11.65 -59.18
N PHE A 10 -44.76 -12.17 -59.96
CA PHE A 10 -43.48 -12.66 -59.44
C PHE A 10 -42.62 -11.52 -58.88
N LEU A 11 -42.57 -10.38 -59.56
CA LEU A 11 -41.89 -9.18 -59.06
C LEU A 11 -42.50 -8.65 -57.77
N GLY A 12 -43.84 -8.67 -57.65
CA GLY A 12 -44.54 -8.25 -56.44
C GLY A 12 -44.20 -9.12 -55.23
N VAL A 13 -44.09 -10.43 -55.42
CA VAL A 13 -43.68 -11.39 -54.37
C VAL A 13 -42.24 -11.11 -53.94
N ILE A 14 -41.30 -10.95 -54.88
CA ILE A 14 -39.90 -10.63 -54.55
C ILE A 14 -39.79 -9.29 -53.80
N TYR A 15 -40.51 -8.27 -54.27
CA TYR A 15 -40.55 -6.96 -53.63
C TYR A 15 -41.05 -7.03 -52.19
N PHE A 16 -42.01 -7.91 -51.90
CA PHE A 16 -42.57 -8.08 -50.57
C PHE A 16 -41.68 -8.91 -49.63
N LEU A 17 -40.94 -9.91 -50.12
CA LEU A 17 -40.07 -10.75 -49.28
C LEU A 17 -38.74 -10.08 -48.92
N LEU A 18 -38.21 -9.21 -49.77
CA LEU A 18 -36.96 -8.47 -49.53
C LEU A 18 -36.92 -7.69 -48.19
N PRO A 19 -37.92 -6.86 -47.84
CA PRO A 19 -37.91 -6.10 -46.59
C PRO A 19 -37.99 -6.99 -45.35
N GLU A 20 -38.71 -8.11 -45.42
CA GLU A 20 -38.89 -9.03 -44.29
C GLU A 20 -37.60 -9.78 -43.94
N ILE A 21 -36.81 -10.15 -44.96
CA ILE A 21 -35.47 -10.74 -44.78
C ILE A 21 -34.49 -9.73 -44.17
N GLY A 22 -34.57 -8.45 -44.57
CA GLY A 22 -33.75 -7.37 -44.00
C GLY A 22 -34.02 -7.14 -42.51
N ASN A 23 -35.30 -7.07 -42.12
CA ASN A 23 -35.73 -6.89 -40.73
C ASN A 23 -35.27 -8.06 -39.83
N PHE A 24 -35.31 -9.29 -40.35
CA PHE A 24 -34.84 -10.47 -39.60
C PHE A 24 -33.33 -10.46 -39.37
N GLN A 25 -32.53 -10.04 -40.35
CA GLN A 25 -31.09 -9.89 -40.18
C GLN A 25 -30.74 -8.79 -39.17
N GLU A 26 -31.45 -7.66 -39.21
CA GLU A 26 -31.27 -6.59 -38.23
C GLU A 26 -31.64 -7.05 -36.82
N PHE A 27 -32.74 -7.77 -36.66
CA PHE A 27 -33.14 -8.36 -35.38
C PHE A 27 -32.08 -9.32 -34.84
N LYS A 28 -31.56 -10.22 -35.69
CA LYS A 28 -30.48 -11.14 -35.33
C LYS A 28 -29.19 -10.41 -34.95
N LYS A 29 -28.85 -9.32 -35.65
CA LYS A 29 -27.69 -8.48 -35.33
C LYS A 29 -27.85 -7.83 -33.96
N ARG A 30 -28.99 -7.19 -33.69
CA ARG A 30 -29.30 -6.59 -32.38
C ARG A 30 -29.29 -7.61 -31.24
N LEU A 31 -29.77 -8.83 -31.50
CA LEU A 31 -29.72 -9.92 -30.53
C LEU A 31 -28.28 -10.32 -30.21
N SER A 32 -27.45 -10.52 -31.23
CA SER A 32 -26.03 -10.85 -31.06
C SER A 32 -25.26 -9.73 -30.34
N GLU A 33 -25.51 -8.46 -30.68
CA GLU A 33 -24.90 -7.31 -30.00
C GLU A 33 -25.27 -7.29 -28.51
N LYS A 34 -26.54 -7.57 -28.19
CA LYS A 34 -27.02 -7.60 -26.81
C LYS A 34 -26.47 -8.78 -26.02
N GLU A 35 -26.34 -9.95 -26.65
CA GLU A 35 -25.68 -11.12 -26.06
C GLU A 35 -24.20 -10.85 -25.76
N SER A 36 -23.46 -10.27 -26.71
CA SER A 36 -22.05 -9.90 -26.49
C SER A 36 -21.89 -8.86 -25.37
N PHE A 37 -22.77 -7.85 -25.32
CA PHE A 37 -22.77 -6.88 -24.23
C PHE A 37 -23.00 -7.53 -22.87
N LEU A 38 -23.96 -8.46 -22.76
CA LEU A 38 -24.22 -9.19 -21.52
C LEU A 38 -23.03 -10.06 -21.10
N GLN A 39 -22.39 -10.75 -22.05
CA GLN A 39 -21.18 -11.54 -21.78
C GLN A 39 -20.01 -10.68 -21.29
N GLU A 40 -19.83 -9.48 -21.86
CA GLU A 40 -18.82 -8.53 -21.40
C GLU A 40 -19.11 -8.08 -19.96
N LYS A 41 -20.37 -7.75 -19.65
CA LYS A 41 -20.78 -7.38 -18.29
C LYS A 41 -20.63 -8.52 -17.28
N GLU A 42 -20.93 -9.75 -17.66
CA GLU A 42 -20.72 -10.92 -16.83
C GLU A 42 -19.23 -11.14 -16.53
N LYS A 43 -18.37 -10.98 -17.55
CA LYS A 43 -16.91 -11.05 -17.38
C LYS A 43 -16.38 -9.96 -16.46
N GLU A 44 -16.87 -8.72 -16.59
CA GLU A 44 -16.53 -7.64 -15.66
C GLU A 44 -16.92 -8.00 -14.22
N PHE A 45 -18.15 -8.49 -14.02
CA PHE A 45 -18.63 -8.89 -12.69
C PHE A 45 -17.81 -10.03 -12.08
N LEU A 46 -17.48 -11.06 -12.86
CA LEU A 46 -16.62 -12.15 -12.41
C LEU A 46 -15.21 -11.66 -12.06
N ASN A 47 -14.68 -10.69 -12.81
CA ASN A 47 -13.39 -10.10 -12.48
C ASN A 47 -13.45 -9.30 -11.17
N LEU A 48 -14.50 -8.50 -10.96
CA LEU A 48 -14.71 -7.78 -9.70
C LEU A 48 -14.87 -8.74 -8.52
N GLN A 49 -15.61 -9.83 -8.69
CA GLN A 49 -15.76 -10.86 -7.68
C GLN A 49 -14.41 -11.50 -7.35
N LYS A 50 -13.61 -11.85 -8.37
CA LYS A 50 -12.27 -12.40 -8.19
C LYS A 50 -11.35 -11.43 -7.43
N ILE A 51 -11.35 -10.15 -7.78
CA ILE A 51 -10.56 -9.12 -7.09
C ILE A 51 -11.01 -9.01 -5.63
N THR A 52 -12.31 -9.01 -5.38
CA THR A 52 -12.87 -8.92 -4.02
C THR A 52 -12.44 -10.12 -3.18
N THR A 53 -12.57 -11.35 -3.70
CA THR A 53 -12.12 -12.56 -3.00
C THR A 53 -10.61 -12.55 -2.75
N GLN A 54 -9.80 -12.02 -3.68
CA GLN A 54 -8.38 -11.84 -3.45
C GLN A 54 -8.10 -10.82 -2.34
N LEU A 55 -8.81 -9.69 -2.31
CA LEU A 55 -8.67 -8.69 -1.26
C LEU A 55 -9.06 -9.24 0.12
N GLU A 56 -10.15 -10.01 0.20
CA GLU A 56 -10.55 -10.72 1.42
C GLU A 56 -9.48 -11.72 1.87
N PHE A 57 -8.93 -12.51 0.94
CA PHE A 57 -7.85 -13.44 1.24
C PHE A 57 -6.59 -12.74 1.79
N TYR A 58 -6.28 -11.53 1.30
CA TYR A 58 -5.14 -10.74 1.76
C TYR A 58 -5.46 -9.74 2.87
N GLN A 59 -6.70 -9.69 3.38
CA GLN A 59 -7.13 -8.65 4.32
C GLN A 59 -6.23 -8.57 5.55
N GLU A 60 -5.90 -9.71 6.16
CA GLU A 60 -5.00 -9.75 7.34
C GLU A 60 -3.62 -9.19 7.03
N ASN A 61 -3.07 -9.49 5.85
CA ASN A 61 -1.76 -8.98 5.44
C ASN A 61 -1.82 -7.49 5.11
N LEU A 62 -2.92 -7.00 4.54
CA LEU A 62 -3.15 -5.58 4.31
C LEU A 62 -3.29 -4.81 5.63
N GLU A 63 -3.95 -5.38 6.64
CA GLU A 63 -4.02 -4.80 7.98
C GLU A 63 -2.65 -4.73 8.66
N LYS A 64 -1.81 -5.76 8.52
CA LYS A 64 -0.41 -5.74 8.97
C LYS A 64 0.37 -4.61 8.30
N ILE A 65 0.23 -4.45 6.98
CA ILE A 65 0.87 -3.37 6.22
C ILE A 65 0.37 -1.99 6.68
N ASN A 66 -0.94 -1.81 6.84
CA ASN A 66 -1.53 -0.55 7.32
C ASN A 66 -1.10 -0.19 8.74
N THR A 67 -0.88 -1.21 9.59
CA THR A 67 -0.32 -1.00 10.93
C THR A 67 1.16 -0.60 10.86
N ALA A 68 1.91 -1.19 9.92
CA ALA A 68 3.33 -0.91 9.72
C ALA A 68 3.62 0.45 9.10
N LEU A 69 2.74 0.86 8.17
CA LEU A 69 2.82 2.09 7.39
C LEU A 69 1.50 2.83 7.53
N PRO A 70 1.27 3.53 8.65
CA PRO A 70 0.03 4.28 8.80
C PRO A 70 -0.02 5.43 7.79
N LYS A 71 -1.24 5.84 7.43
CA LYS A 71 -1.47 7.00 6.55
C LYS A 71 -0.91 8.29 7.16
N GLU A 72 -1.05 8.45 8.47
CA GLU A 72 -0.53 9.58 9.23
C GLU A 72 0.17 9.10 10.50
N ILE A 73 1.32 9.68 10.81
CA ILE A 73 2.04 9.41 12.06
C ILE A 73 1.63 10.46 13.09
N SER A 74 1.05 10.00 14.20
CA SER A 74 0.93 10.82 15.40
C SER A 74 2.27 10.85 16.14
N LEU A 75 2.89 12.04 16.17
CA LEU A 75 4.13 12.28 16.90
C LEU A 75 4.01 11.91 18.38
N ALA A 76 2.89 12.28 19.02
CA ALA A 76 2.64 11.97 20.43
C ALA A 76 2.59 10.46 20.68
N ASN A 77 1.91 9.70 19.82
CA ASN A 77 1.84 8.24 19.96
C ASN A 77 3.20 7.58 19.74
N LEU A 78 4.02 8.13 18.84
CA LEU A 78 5.36 7.62 18.59
C LEU A 78 6.32 7.94 19.72
N LEU A 79 6.23 9.15 20.30
CA LEU A 79 7.02 9.54 21.46
C LEU A 79 6.66 8.67 22.68
N ASN A 80 5.37 8.46 22.94
CA ASN A 80 4.91 7.55 23.99
C ASN A 80 5.42 6.12 23.74
N PHE A 81 5.33 5.63 22.50
CA PHE A 81 5.87 4.33 22.15
C PHE A 81 7.37 4.20 22.49
N PHE A 82 8.20 5.17 22.10
CA PHE A 82 9.62 5.14 22.42
C PHE A 82 9.86 5.20 23.93
N GLN A 83 9.19 6.12 24.64
CA GLN A 83 9.29 6.24 26.09
C GLN A 83 8.96 4.91 26.80
N ASP A 84 7.84 4.28 26.42
CA ASP A 84 7.37 3.02 27.00
C ASP A 84 8.32 1.86 26.69
N LYS A 85 8.75 1.73 25.42
CA LYS A 85 9.61 0.63 24.99
C LYS A 85 11.03 0.74 25.55
N THR A 86 11.58 1.93 25.63
CA THR A 86 12.86 2.19 26.30
C THR A 86 12.76 1.82 27.78
N SER A 87 11.74 2.33 28.49
CA SER A 87 11.58 2.08 29.93
C SER A 87 11.35 0.59 30.24
N SER A 88 10.51 -0.09 29.45
CA SER A 88 10.25 -1.54 29.60
C SER A 88 11.47 -2.44 29.31
N SER A 89 12.45 -1.88 28.60
CA SER A 89 13.73 -2.54 28.30
C SER A 89 14.78 -2.29 29.38
N GLY A 90 14.49 -1.44 30.38
CA GLY A 90 15.41 -1.08 31.45
C GLY A 90 16.39 0.02 31.06
N LEU A 91 16.07 0.81 30.03
CA LEU A 91 16.84 1.98 29.62
C LEU A 91 16.17 3.26 30.12
N ILE A 92 16.96 4.33 30.27
CA ILE A 92 16.51 5.67 30.63
C ILE A 92 16.58 6.56 29.39
N VAL A 93 15.49 7.29 29.11
CA VAL A 93 15.47 8.30 28.03
C VAL A 93 16.10 9.59 28.54
N LYS A 94 17.20 10.04 27.90
CA LYS A 94 17.78 11.37 28.10
C LYS A 94 17.13 12.41 27.19
N GLY A 95 16.75 12.00 25.97
CA GLY A 95 16.07 12.88 25.03
C GLY A 95 15.59 12.14 23.79
N ILE A 96 14.51 12.65 23.21
CA ILE A 96 13.96 12.20 21.93
C ILE A 96 13.70 13.46 21.11
N THR A 97 14.31 13.53 19.92
CA THR A 97 14.18 14.70 19.05
C THR A 97 13.83 14.25 17.64
N GLN A 98 12.79 14.85 17.06
CA GLN A 98 12.56 14.70 15.63
C GLN A 98 13.58 15.56 14.90
N VAL A 99 14.30 14.94 13.96
CA VAL A 99 15.28 15.64 13.12
C VAL A 99 14.76 15.69 11.69
N THR A 100 15.05 16.79 11.02
CA THR A 100 14.94 16.84 9.56
C THR A 100 16.33 16.50 9.04
N PRO A 101 16.50 15.45 8.23
CA PRO A 101 17.81 15.17 7.65
C PRO A 101 18.26 16.41 6.88
N LEU A 102 19.50 16.85 7.11
CA LEU A 102 20.18 17.74 6.19
C LEU A 102 20.14 17.02 4.85
N GLN A 103 19.37 17.53 3.89
CA GLN A 103 19.12 16.85 2.63
C GLN A 103 20.46 16.33 2.08
N PRO A 104 20.60 15.03 1.75
CA PRO A 104 21.68 14.67 0.85
C PRO A 104 21.47 15.54 -0.39
N LYS A 105 22.53 16.24 -0.84
CA LYS A 105 22.52 16.92 -2.14
C LYS A 105 21.95 15.93 -3.13
N VAL A 106 20.70 16.14 -3.54
CA VAL A 106 20.08 15.35 -4.58
C VAL A 106 20.88 15.70 -5.82
N GLU A 107 21.83 14.83 -6.18
CA GLU A 107 22.39 14.83 -7.52
C GLU A 107 21.19 14.88 -8.47
N LYS A 108 21.23 15.81 -9.43
CA LYS A 108 20.18 16.03 -10.43
C LYS A 108 19.91 14.72 -11.18
N GLY A 109 19.06 13.89 -10.62
CA GLY A 109 18.58 12.61 -11.13
C GLY A 109 17.19 12.44 -10.56
N GLU A 110 16.26 12.02 -11.41
CA GLU A 110 14.81 12.00 -11.18
C GLU A 110 14.42 11.69 -9.73
N LYS A 111 13.63 12.59 -9.12
CA LYS A 111 12.93 12.29 -7.87
C LYS A 111 12.01 11.11 -8.14
N VAL A 112 12.46 9.90 -7.85
CA VAL A 112 11.59 8.73 -7.72
C VAL A 112 10.58 9.11 -6.64
N LYS A 113 9.33 9.36 -7.04
CA LYS A 113 8.23 9.59 -6.11
C LYS A 113 8.00 8.29 -5.36
N THR A 114 8.69 8.11 -4.25
CA THR A 114 8.43 6.99 -3.34
C THR A 114 7.08 7.26 -2.67
N PRO A 115 6.16 6.28 -2.63
CA PRO A 115 4.86 6.44 -1.94
C PRO A 115 5.01 6.56 -0.41
N LEU A 116 6.23 6.45 0.10
CA LEU A 116 6.57 6.51 1.51
C LEU A 116 7.21 7.85 1.86
N LYS A 117 6.84 8.37 3.03
CA LYS A 117 7.43 9.56 3.64
C LYS A 117 8.20 9.14 4.91
N PRO A 118 9.53 9.33 4.94
CA PRO A 118 10.32 9.03 6.13
C PRO A 118 10.27 10.16 7.16
N TYR A 119 10.31 9.80 8.43
CA TYR A 119 10.45 10.69 9.58
C TYR A 119 11.63 10.20 10.42
N TYR A 120 12.50 11.11 10.84
CA TYR A 120 13.75 10.77 11.50
C TYR A 120 13.71 11.22 12.95
N PHE A 121 14.15 10.35 13.85
CA PHE A 121 14.19 10.59 15.28
C PHE A 121 15.56 10.24 15.82
N ASN A 122 16.14 11.15 16.59
CA ASN A 122 17.31 10.86 17.41
C ASN A 122 16.84 10.51 18.82
N LEU A 123 17.26 9.33 19.29
CA LEU A 123 17.02 8.82 20.62
C LEU A 123 18.34 8.82 21.39
N ASN A 124 18.35 9.43 22.56
CA ASN A 124 19.49 9.43 23.47
C ASN A 124 19.10 8.63 24.70
N LEU A 125 19.68 7.46 24.87
CA LEU A 125 19.30 6.46 25.86
C LEU A 125 20.48 6.14 26.77
N ILE A 126 20.20 5.77 28.02
CA ILE A 126 21.23 5.40 29.00
C ILE A 126 20.89 4.03 29.60
N GLY A 127 21.89 3.17 29.75
CA GLY A 127 21.75 1.92 30.50
C GLY A 127 22.82 0.89 30.17
N SER A 128 22.49 -0.39 30.38
CA SER A 128 23.37 -1.51 30.05
C SER A 128 23.27 -1.92 28.58
N LEU A 129 24.30 -2.58 28.05
CA LEU A 129 24.27 -3.15 26.70
C LEU A 129 23.14 -4.18 26.52
N ALA A 130 22.89 -5.02 27.54
CA ALA A 130 21.82 -6.02 27.49
C ALA A 130 20.42 -5.38 27.40
N SER A 131 20.20 -4.27 28.13
CA SER A 131 18.98 -3.48 28.04
C SER A 131 18.82 -2.85 26.65
N PHE A 132 19.92 -2.40 26.05
CA PHE A 132 19.95 -1.86 24.69
C PHE A 132 19.61 -2.91 23.62
N GLU A 133 20.19 -4.11 23.70
CA GLU A 133 19.84 -5.22 22.81
C GLU A 133 18.36 -5.59 22.90
N LYS A 134 17.80 -5.64 24.13
CA LYS A 134 16.36 -5.87 24.35
C LYS A 134 15.49 -4.80 23.71
N PHE A 135 15.92 -3.53 23.79
CA PHE A 135 15.23 -2.43 23.15
C PHE A 135 15.25 -2.55 21.62
N LEU A 136 16.40 -2.84 21.01
CA LEU A 136 16.51 -3.04 19.57
C LEU A 136 15.62 -4.19 19.09
N LYS A 137 15.62 -5.32 19.81
CA LYS A 137 14.73 -6.45 19.51
C LYS A 137 13.25 -6.06 19.59
N THR A 138 12.90 -5.17 20.50
CA THR A 138 11.54 -4.63 20.61
C THR A 138 11.17 -3.75 19.42
N LEU A 139 12.10 -2.97 18.88
CA LEU A 139 11.88 -2.20 17.65
C LEU A 139 11.73 -3.14 16.44
N GLU A 140 12.61 -4.12 16.31
CA GLU A 140 12.62 -5.11 15.21
C GLU A 140 11.32 -5.93 15.15
N THR A 141 10.79 -6.33 16.31
CA THR A 141 9.55 -7.13 16.41
C THR A 141 8.28 -6.29 16.48
N SER A 142 8.39 -4.97 16.41
CA SER A 142 7.23 -4.09 16.46
C SER A 142 6.41 -4.17 15.18
N ALA A 143 5.12 -3.86 15.28
CA ALA A 143 4.26 -3.80 14.10
C ALA A 143 4.58 -2.62 13.17
N ARG A 144 5.39 -1.63 13.60
CA ARG A 144 5.73 -0.42 12.84
C ARG A 144 7.03 -0.61 12.06
N PHE A 145 7.09 -0.06 10.85
CA PHE A 145 8.30 -0.13 10.03
C PHE A 145 9.35 0.87 10.53
N PHE A 146 10.30 0.37 11.32
CA PHE A 146 11.45 1.11 11.84
C PHE A 146 12.73 0.71 11.11
N GLU A 147 13.59 1.69 10.85
CA GLU A 147 14.95 1.47 10.36
C GLU A 147 15.92 2.22 11.25
N VAL A 148 16.89 1.51 11.83
CA VAL A 148 17.94 2.09 12.65
C VAL A 148 19.15 2.33 11.76
N GLU A 149 19.56 3.59 11.59
CA GLU A 149 20.65 3.95 10.67
C GLU A 149 22.00 4.02 11.36
N ASN A 150 22.06 4.75 12.47
CA ASN A 150 23.30 5.06 13.17
C ASN A 150 23.14 4.73 14.64
N ILE A 151 24.17 4.12 15.23
CA ILE A 151 24.27 3.86 16.67
C ILE A 151 25.65 4.34 17.10
N ALA A 152 25.70 5.30 18.02
CA ALA A 152 26.90 5.72 18.71
C ALA A 152 26.79 5.32 20.19
N ILE A 153 27.88 4.77 20.73
CA ILE A 153 27.94 4.25 22.09
C ILE A 153 29.09 4.94 22.81
N GLU A 154 28.78 5.54 23.96
CA GLU A 154 29.74 6.25 24.79
C GLU A 154 29.72 5.67 26.21
N ASN A 155 30.90 5.47 26.79
CA ASN A 155 31.00 5.06 28.19
C ASN A 155 30.99 6.31 29.07
N ILE A 156 29.99 6.41 29.94
CA ILE A 156 29.79 7.55 30.84
C ILE A 156 29.98 7.17 32.32
N SER A 157 30.51 5.97 32.58
CA SER A 157 30.84 5.51 33.93
C SER A 157 31.96 6.36 34.52
N GLN A 158 31.79 6.82 35.76
CA GLN A 158 32.90 7.40 36.52
C GLN A 158 33.88 6.28 36.91
N LYS A 159 35.18 6.58 36.88
CA LYS A 159 36.30 5.62 37.04
C LYS A 159 36.29 4.76 38.31
N GLU A 160 35.38 5.00 39.26
CA GLU A 160 35.25 4.30 40.54
C GLU A 160 33.94 3.51 40.71
N SER A 161 33.03 3.51 39.73
CA SER A 161 31.78 2.74 39.79
C SER A 161 31.97 1.36 39.18
N GLU A 162 31.53 0.30 39.88
CA GLU A 162 31.56 -1.08 39.36
C GLU A 162 30.54 -1.30 38.21
N GLU A 163 29.53 -0.44 38.11
CA GLU A 163 28.50 -0.53 37.07
C GLU A 163 28.90 0.26 35.81
N THR A 164 29.05 -0.46 34.70
CA THR A 164 29.29 0.14 33.38
C THR A 164 28.00 0.74 32.84
N LEU A 165 27.93 2.07 32.86
CA LEU A 165 26.82 2.85 32.37
C LEU A 165 27.18 3.40 30.98
N LEU A 166 26.36 3.06 29.98
CA LEU A 166 26.56 3.45 28.60
C LEU A 166 25.49 4.44 28.15
N GLU A 167 25.91 5.43 27.36
CA GLU A 167 25.02 6.32 26.60
C GLU A 167 24.96 5.84 25.15
N PHE A 168 23.74 5.67 24.64
CA PHE A 168 23.43 5.24 23.30
C PHE A 168 22.72 6.37 22.56
N ASN A 169 23.32 6.84 21.47
CA ASN A 169 22.70 7.81 20.57
C ASN A 169 22.36 7.09 19.26
N LEU A 170 21.08 7.01 18.92
CA LEU A 170 20.64 6.34 17.70
C LEU A 170 19.67 7.16 16.87
N THR A 171 19.79 7.03 15.55
CA THR A 171 18.86 7.61 14.57
C THR A 171 17.93 6.52 14.07
N VAL A 172 16.62 6.73 14.26
CA VAL A 172 15.54 5.84 13.84
C VAL A 172 14.68 6.53 12.80
N LYS A 173 14.51 5.89 11.64
CA LYS A 173 13.51 6.27 10.64
C LYS A 173 12.21 5.54 10.90
N VAL A 174 11.11 6.26 10.68
CA VAL A 174 9.74 5.74 10.70
C VAL A 174 9.04 6.15 9.42
N TYR A 175 8.27 5.26 8.82
CA TYR A 175 7.65 5.48 7.51
C TYR A 175 6.13 5.65 7.60
N SER A 176 5.59 6.56 6.79
CA SER A 176 4.14 6.71 6.54
C SER A 176 3.84 6.70 5.05
N TYR A 177 2.58 6.55 4.67
CA TYR A 177 2.16 6.88 3.30
C TYR A 177 2.30 8.39 3.02
N GLN A 178 2.52 8.74 1.76
CA GLN A 178 2.39 10.11 1.22
C GLN A 178 0.95 10.46 0.87
#